data_AF-A0A0F8Z0C8-F1
#
_entry.id   AF-A0A0F8Z0C8-F1
#
_cell.length_a   1.000
_cell.length_b   1.000
_cell.length_c   1.000
_cell.angle_alpha   90.00
_cell.angle_beta   90.00
_cell.angle_gamma   90.00
#
_symmetry.space_group_name_H-M   'P 1'
#
loop_
_entity.id
_entity.type
_entity.pdbx_description
1 polymer ?
#
loop_
_entity_poly.entity_id
_entity_poly.type
_entity_poly.pdbx_seq_one_letter_code
_entity_poly.pdbx_strand_id
1 'polypeptide(L)'
;ATGILTGKGFIEAGGSVAHLVFGIAQLLGCNPISFLGQDLALGETSHIPLADAGGEVLVGEDGLIRWKVTDQRCHLHGDQLHGMGHVVHVDAYYGGSVVTNAGLQSFLTVFEGMVARHLEKE
;
A
#
# COMPACT_ATOMS: atom_id res chain seq x y z
N ALA A 1 0.31 -15.90 -8.57
CA ALA A 1 -0.45 -14.72 -9.03
C ALA A 1 -1.91 -14.92 -8.67
N THR A 2 -2.50 -14.00 -7.91
CA THR A 2 -3.93 -13.99 -7.57
C THR A 2 -4.62 -13.08 -8.59
N GLY A 3 -5.72 -13.54 -9.20
CA GLY A 3 -6.38 -12.76 -10.27
C GLY A 3 -7.82 -13.18 -10.50
N ILE A 4 -8.55 -12.34 -11.24
CA ILE A 4 -9.96 -12.56 -11.57
C ILE A 4 -10.05 -13.35 -12.87
N LEU A 5 -10.56 -14.57 -12.81
CA LEU A 5 -10.89 -15.40 -13.98
C LEU A 5 -12.40 -15.38 -14.22
N THR A 6 -12.86 -14.69 -15.25
CA THR A 6 -14.29 -14.62 -15.61
C THR A 6 -14.54 -14.93 -17.08
N GLY A 7 -13.95 -16.00 -17.64
CA GLY A 7 -14.21 -16.41 -19.04
C GLY A 7 -13.94 -15.36 -20.14
N LYS A 8 -13.38 -14.20 -19.75
CA LYS A 8 -13.19 -12.99 -20.55
C LYS A 8 -11.72 -12.52 -20.56
N GLY A 9 -10.82 -13.31 -19.97
CA GLY A 9 -9.40 -12.96 -19.81
C GLY A 9 -8.95 -13.09 -18.34
N PHE A 10 -7.68 -12.72 -18.12
CA PHE A 10 -7.04 -12.70 -16.81
C PHE A 10 -6.49 -11.29 -16.55
N ILE A 11 -6.79 -10.76 -15.36
CA ILE A 11 -6.18 -9.53 -14.85
C ILE A 11 -5.40 -9.88 -13.60
N GLU A 12 -4.11 -9.54 -13.59
CA GLU A 12 -3.29 -9.64 -12.39
C GLU A 12 -3.70 -8.53 -11.41
N ALA A 13 -4.20 -8.91 -10.23
CA ALA A 13 -4.89 -7.97 -9.33
C ALA A 13 -4.14 -7.68 -8.01
N GLY A 14 -3.06 -8.41 -7.71
CA GLY A 14 -2.28 -8.25 -6.48
C GLY A 14 -3.11 -8.27 -5.19
N GLY A 15 -2.66 -7.54 -4.16
CA GLY A 15 -3.29 -7.47 -2.84
C GLY A 15 -4.00 -6.14 -2.52
N SER A 16 -4.05 -5.21 -3.47
CA SER A 16 -4.66 -3.88 -3.29
C SER A 16 -5.33 -3.41 -4.57
N VAL A 17 -6.24 -2.43 -4.46
CA VAL A 17 -6.90 -1.82 -5.63
C VAL A 17 -5.86 -1.21 -6.59
N ALA A 18 -4.77 -0.66 -6.07
CA ALA A 18 -3.72 -0.07 -6.89
C ALA A 18 -3.03 -1.11 -7.79
N HIS A 19 -2.81 -2.34 -7.30
CA HIS A 19 -2.30 -3.44 -8.14
C HIS A 19 -3.29 -3.79 -9.25
N LEU A 20 -4.58 -3.89 -8.95
CA LEU A 20 -5.61 -4.15 -9.95
C LEU A 20 -5.63 -3.07 -11.05
N VAL A 21 -5.59 -1.80 -10.65
CA VAL A 21 -5.57 -0.68 -11.60
C VAL A 21 -4.32 -0.72 -12.46
N PHE A 22 -3.16 -1.07 -11.89
CA PHE A 22 -1.94 -1.29 -12.66
C PHE A 22 -2.11 -2.43 -13.69
N GLY A 23 -2.65 -3.58 -13.27
CA GLY A 23 -2.94 -4.70 -14.17
C GLY A 23 -3.91 -4.35 -15.31
N ILE A 24 -4.92 -3.51 -15.04
CA ILE A 24 -5.83 -2.99 -16.07
C ILE A 24 -5.08 -2.06 -17.04
N ALA A 25 -4.26 -1.13 -16.54
CA ALA A 25 -3.48 -0.23 -17.38
C ALA A 25 -2.56 -0.99 -18.35
N GLN A 26 -1.91 -2.06 -17.86
CA GLN A 26 -1.10 -2.96 -18.70
C GLN A 26 -1.94 -3.61 -19.80
N LEU A 27 -3.12 -4.15 -19.47
CA LEU A 27 -4.01 -4.79 -20.44
C LEU A 27 -4.53 -3.83 -21.51
N LEU A 28 -4.67 -2.55 -21.18
CA LEU A 28 -5.07 -1.50 -22.11
C LEU A 28 -3.91 -0.97 -22.97
N GLY A 29 -2.68 -1.48 -22.77
CA GLY A 29 -1.50 -1.04 -23.53
C GLY A 29 -1.01 0.35 -23.15
N CYS A 30 -1.31 0.82 -21.94
CA CYS A 30 -0.84 2.12 -21.47
C CYS A 30 0.68 2.09 -21.25
N ASN A 31 1.42 2.99 -21.90
CA ASN A 31 2.83 3.27 -21.65
C ASN A 31 3.12 4.75 -22.01
N PRO A 32 3.58 5.61 -21.08
CA PRO A 32 4.01 5.30 -19.71
C PRO A 32 2.84 5.11 -18.72
N ILE A 33 3.14 4.41 -17.61
CA ILE A 33 2.27 4.31 -16.44
C ILE A 33 2.95 5.02 -15.26
N SER A 34 2.30 6.05 -14.71
CA SER A 34 2.82 6.83 -13.58
C SER A 34 2.10 6.45 -12.28
N PHE A 35 2.86 6.24 -11.21
CA PHE A 35 2.34 5.99 -9.87
C PHE A 35 2.24 7.30 -9.08
N LEU A 36 1.06 7.60 -8.53
CA LEU A 36 0.80 8.81 -7.76
C LEU A 36 0.09 8.45 -6.45
N GLY A 37 0.53 9.04 -5.33
CA GLY A 37 -0.10 8.83 -4.02
C GLY A 37 -0.02 7.39 -3.50
N GLN A 38 0.98 6.62 -3.95
CA GLN A 38 1.20 5.25 -3.49
C GLN A 38 2.02 5.26 -2.20
N ASP A 39 1.44 5.81 -1.14
CA ASP A 39 2.10 5.95 0.16
C ASP A 39 1.97 4.63 0.92
N LEU A 40 3.02 3.81 0.86
CA LEU A 40 3.16 2.57 1.63
C LEU A 40 4.01 2.76 2.90
N ALA A 41 4.34 4.01 3.22
CA ALA A 41 5.05 4.40 4.42
C ALA A 41 4.09 4.79 5.54
N LEU A 42 4.55 4.71 6.78
CA LEU A 42 3.79 4.99 8.00
C LEU A 42 4.59 5.92 8.91
N GLY A 43 3.89 6.68 9.75
CA GLY A 43 4.47 7.49 10.84
C GLY A 43 4.75 8.95 10.48
N GLU A 44 4.71 9.33 9.21
CA GLU A 44 4.73 10.73 8.77
C GLU A 44 3.32 11.20 8.41
N THR A 45 3.07 12.51 8.56
CA THR A 45 1.83 13.14 8.13
C THR A 45 1.79 13.18 6.60
N SER A 46 0.72 12.68 6.02
CA SER A 46 0.40 12.81 4.60
C SER A 46 0.34 14.28 4.19
N HIS A 47 0.73 14.54 2.94
CA HIS A 47 0.59 15.85 2.32
C HIS A 47 -0.87 16.26 2.11
N ILE A 48 -1.83 15.34 2.28
CA ILE A 48 -3.26 15.59 2.17
C ILE A 48 -3.88 15.43 3.56
N PRO A 49 -4.37 16.51 4.21
CA PRO A 49 -4.96 16.43 5.55
C PRO A 49 -6.13 15.45 5.67
N LEU A 50 -6.85 15.20 4.57
CA LEU A 50 -7.96 14.25 4.52
C LEU A 50 -7.51 12.78 4.48
N ALA A 51 -6.27 12.49 4.09
CA ALA A 51 -5.72 11.14 4.10
C ALA A 51 -5.39 10.67 5.53
N ASP A 52 -4.97 11.59 6.40
CA ASP A 52 -4.65 11.31 7.81
C ASP A 52 -5.81 11.53 8.78
N ALA A 53 -6.96 12.03 8.29
CA ALA A 53 -8.09 12.42 9.13
C ALA A 53 -8.72 11.25 9.93
N GLY A 54 -8.27 10.01 9.69
CA GLY A 54 -8.78 8.78 10.28
C GLY A 54 -8.20 8.39 11.65
N GLY A 55 -6.99 8.85 11.99
CA GLY A 55 -6.33 8.42 13.21
C GLY A 55 -4.81 8.63 13.22
N GLU A 56 -4.20 8.29 14.34
CA GLU A 56 -2.78 8.47 14.61
C GLU A 56 -2.06 7.12 14.57
N VAL A 57 -0.96 7.05 13.81
CA VAL A 57 -0.09 5.86 13.75
C VAL A 57 1.03 6.03 14.77
N LEU A 58 1.13 5.06 15.68
CA LEU A 58 2.10 5.04 16.77
C LEU A 58 3.06 3.87 16.58
N VAL A 59 4.35 4.15 16.67
CA VAL A 59 5.41 3.15 16.65
C VAL A 59 5.89 2.92 18.08
N GLY A 60 5.64 1.74 18.62
CA GLY A 60 6.08 1.38 19.97
C GLY A 60 7.55 0.96 20.02
N GLU A 61 8.18 1.14 21.18
CA GLU A 61 9.55 0.65 21.45
C GLU A 61 9.66 -0.88 21.36
N ASP A 62 8.54 -1.58 21.47
CA ASP A 62 8.40 -3.02 21.28
C ASP A 62 8.39 -3.45 19.79
N GLY A 63 8.60 -2.51 18.86
CA GLY A 63 8.64 -2.78 17.43
C GLY A 63 7.27 -3.07 16.82
N LEU A 64 6.18 -2.71 17.51
CA LEU A 64 4.81 -2.86 17.02
C LEU A 64 4.23 -1.52 16.59
N ILE A 65 3.55 -1.54 15.43
CA ILE A 65 2.79 -0.41 14.92
C ILE A 65 1.36 -0.52 15.44
N ARG A 66 0.85 0.59 15.96
CA ARG A 66 -0.50 0.70 16.50
C ARG A 66 -1.23 1.88 15.87
N TRP A 67 -2.52 1.75 15.68
CA TRP A 67 -3.38 2.81 15.18
C TRP A 67 -4.38 3.23 16.24
N LYS A 68 -4.40 4.53 16.54
CA LYS A 68 -5.42 5.16 17.35
C LYS A 68 -6.44 5.82 16.42
N VAL A 69 -7.65 5.26 16.36
CA VAL A 69 -8.68 5.70 15.42
C VAL A 69 -9.44 6.90 16.00
N THR A 70 -9.28 8.07 15.39
CA THR A 70 -9.94 9.32 15.83
C THR A 70 -11.20 9.65 15.03
N ASP A 71 -11.42 9.02 13.87
CA ASP A 71 -12.64 9.23 13.07
C ASP A 71 -13.86 8.57 13.72
N GLN A 72 -14.80 9.41 14.17
CA GLN A 72 -16.05 9.00 14.83
C GLN A 72 -16.95 8.10 13.99
N ARG A 73 -16.77 8.07 12.66
CA ARG A 73 -17.56 7.21 11.75
C ARG A 73 -17.02 5.79 11.67
N CYS A 74 -15.78 5.57 12.11
CA CYS A 74 -15.15 4.26 12.08
C CYS A 74 -15.64 3.42 13.26
N HIS A 75 -16.04 2.16 13.01
CA HIS A 75 -16.45 1.24 14.07
C HIS A 75 -15.31 0.86 15.04
N LEU A 76 -14.06 1.18 14.69
CA LEU A 76 -12.86 1.01 15.51
C LEU A 76 -12.55 2.25 16.36
N HIS A 77 -13.36 3.32 16.26
CA HIS A 77 -13.18 4.55 17.02
C HIS A 77 -13.23 4.33 18.53
N GLY A 78 -12.35 5.01 19.27
CA GLY A 78 -12.30 5.02 20.72
C GLY A 78 -10.87 5.09 21.25
N ASP A 79 -10.70 4.76 22.52
CA ASP A 79 -9.39 4.82 23.20
C ASP A 79 -8.51 3.58 22.98
N GLN A 80 -9.02 2.58 22.27
CA GLN A 80 -8.29 1.35 21.99
C GLN A 80 -7.23 1.57 20.90
N LEU A 81 -6.03 1.04 21.14
CA LEU A 81 -4.98 0.93 20.14
C LEU A 81 -5.14 -0.38 19.35
N HIS A 82 -5.15 -0.27 18.03
CA HIS A 82 -5.29 -1.41 17.13
C HIS A 82 -3.95 -1.79 16.52
N GLY A 83 -3.54 -3.05 16.63
CA GLY A 83 -2.28 -3.50 16.07
C GLY A 83 -2.29 -3.53 14.54
N MET A 84 -1.24 -2.98 13.93
CA MET A 84 -1.02 -3.00 12.47
C MET A 84 0.14 -3.92 12.04
N GLY A 85 0.72 -4.65 12.99
CA GLY A 85 1.85 -5.56 12.75
C GLY A 85 3.20 -4.98 13.20
N HIS A 86 4.27 -5.66 12.79
CA HIS A 86 5.63 -5.28 13.14
C HIS A 86 6.17 -4.17 12.23
N VAL A 87 7.01 -3.33 12.81
CA VAL A 87 7.81 -2.34 12.08
C VAL A 87 8.73 -3.06 11.10
N VAL A 88 8.73 -2.58 9.87
CA VAL A 88 9.69 -2.93 8.83
C VAL A 88 10.24 -1.64 8.24
N HIS A 89 11.52 -1.64 7.89
CA HIS A 89 12.15 -0.54 7.18
C HIS A 89 12.35 -0.91 5.71
N VAL A 90 12.03 0.03 4.82
CA VAL A 90 12.24 -0.09 3.38
C VAL A 90 12.87 1.18 2.84
N ASP A 91 13.57 1.07 1.71
CA ASP A 91 14.15 2.22 1.03
C ASP A 91 13.04 3.16 0.53
N ALA A 92 13.17 4.45 0.81
CA ALA A 92 12.21 5.45 0.39
C ALA A 92 12.43 5.86 -1.07
N TYR A 93 11.36 6.21 -1.78
CA TYR A 93 11.42 6.67 -3.18
C TYR A 93 12.29 7.92 -3.36
N TYR A 94 12.25 8.86 -2.40
CA TYR A 94 13.07 10.07 -2.41
C TYR A 94 14.42 9.91 -1.69
N GLY A 95 14.85 8.67 -1.44
CA GLY A 95 16.06 8.33 -0.70
C GLY A 95 15.83 8.23 0.81
N GLY A 96 16.77 7.56 1.50
CA GLY A 96 16.65 7.25 2.92
C GLY A 96 15.81 5.99 3.17
N SER A 97 15.39 5.81 4.43
CA SER A 97 14.64 4.64 4.88
C SER A 97 13.37 5.11 5.60
N VAL A 98 12.23 4.50 5.25
CA VAL A 98 10.92 4.80 5.84
C VAL A 98 10.36 3.60 6.59
N VAL A 99 9.54 3.87 7.60
CA VAL A 99 8.82 2.84 8.35
C VAL A 99 7.61 2.37 7.54
N THR A 100 7.40 1.07 7.54
CA THR A 100 6.20 0.41 7.02
C THR A 100 5.86 -0.81 7.88
N ASN A 101 4.85 -1.59 7.49
CA ASN A 101 4.58 -2.90 8.07
C ASN A 101 4.74 -4.00 7.02
N ALA A 102 4.79 -5.26 7.47
CA ALA A 102 4.97 -6.41 6.59
C ALA A 102 3.88 -6.54 5.48
N GLY A 103 2.64 -6.13 5.79
CA GLY A 103 1.54 -6.15 4.82
C GLY A 103 1.77 -5.16 3.67
N LEU A 104 2.11 -3.92 4.01
CA LEU A 104 2.41 -2.87 3.04
C LEU A 104 3.72 -3.15 2.28
N GLN A 105 4.74 -3.70 2.94
CA GLN A 105 5.95 -4.19 2.26
C GLN A 105 5.60 -5.25 1.20
N SER A 106 4.71 -6.18 1.52
CA SER A 106 4.29 -7.20 0.55
C SER A 106 3.63 -6.58 -0.69
N PHE A 107 2.95 -5.45 -0.55
CA PHE A 107 2.38 -4.72 -1.68
C PHE A 107 3.46 -4.10 -2.55
N LEU A 108 4.50 -3.50 -1.96
CA LEU A 108 5.65 -3.01 -2.71
C LEU A 108 6.30 -4.14 -3.54
N THR A 109 6.56 -5.30 -2.91
CA THR A 109 7.13 -6.46 -3.60
C THR A 109 6.25 -6.99 -4.72
N VAL A 110 4.92 -6.96 -4.57
CA VAL A 110 4.01 -7.36 -5.64
C VAL A 110 4.07 -6.38 -6.81
N PHE A 111 4.11 -5.07 -6.57
CA PHE A 111 4.31 -4.08 -7.62
C PHE A 111 5.62 -4.28 -8.37
N GLU A 112 6.74 -4.46 -7.66
CA GLU A 112 8.05 -4.71 -8.26
C GLU A 112 7.99 -5.92 -9.21
N GLY A 113 7.36 -7.00 -8.77
CA GLY A 113 7.16 -8.19 -9.60
C GLY A 113 6.27 -7.92 -10.83
N MET A 114 5.18 -7.19 -10.67
CA MET A 114 4.26 -6.86 -11.77
C MET A 114 4.93 -5.94 -12.81
N VAL A 115 5.75 -4.98 -12.36
CA VAL A 115 6.53 -4.10 -13.24
C VAL A 115 7.62 -4.87 -13.97
N ALA A 116 8.38 -5.73 -13.28
CA ALA A 116 9.42 -6.54 -13.93
C ALA A 116 8.85 -7.39 -15.08
N ARG A 117 7.72 -8.07 -14.85
CA ARG A 117 7.02 -8.85 -15.88
C ARG A 117 6.41 -7.99 -17.00
N HIS A 118 6.17 -6.71 -16.75
CA HIS A 118 5.73 -5.80 -17.80
C HIS A 118 6.84 -5.55 -18.80
N LEU A 119 8.03 -5.23 -18.29
CA LEU A 119 9.21 -4.88 -19.07
C LEU A 119 9.74 -6.07 -19.87
N GLU A 120 9.54 -7.30 -19.40
CA GLU A 120 9.87 -8.53 -20.15
C GLU A 120 8.98 -8.76 -21.39
N LYS A 121 7.81 -8.10 -21.47
CA LYS A 121 6.86 -8.28 -22.58
C LYS A 121 7.03 -7.24 -23.68
N GLU A 122 7.83 -6.20 -23.46
CA GLU A 122 8.21 -5.20 -24.47
C GLU A 122 9.46 -5.65 -25.24
#